data_AF-A0A317EFB1-F1
#
_entry.id   AF-A0A317EFB1-F1
#
_cell.length_a   1.000
_cell.length_b   1.000
_cell.length_c   1.000
_cell.angle_alpha   90.00
_cell.angle_beta   90.00
_cell.angle_gamma   90.00
#
_symmetry.space_group_name_H-M   'P 1'
#
loop_
_entity.id
_entity.type
_entity.pdbx_description
1 polymer ?
#
loop_
_entity_poly.entity_id
_entity_poly.type
_entity_poly.pdbx_seq_one_letter_code
_entity_poly.pdbx_strand_id
1 'polypeptide(L)'
;MVDIPLITRNRRRARAYKDAFLGGRGGGPNLAGAEVLADLRRFCHDTRTTARVSPVTGTLDPVAMALAEGRREVWLRIQQFLQLDETALAQLTEQEGTYNG
;
A
#
# COMPACT_ATOMS: atom_id res chain seq x y z
N MET A 1 -23.35 -10.54 15.60
CA MET A 1 -24.33 -10.07 14.61
C MET A 1 -23.60 -9.17 13.64
N VAL A 2 -23.29 -9.63 12.42
CA VAL A 2 -22.50 -8.87 11.44
C VAL A 2 -23.46 -8.03 10.59
N ASP A 3 -23.26 -6.71 10.56
CA ASP A 3 -24.08 -5.77 9.81
C ASP A 3 -24.02 -6.04 8.29
N ILE A 4 -25.11 -6.55 7.74
CA ILE A 4 -25.33 -6.77 6.29
C ILE A 4 -24.98 -5.52 5.44
N PRO A 5 -25.25 -4.27 5.87
CA PRO A 5 -24.87 -3.07 5.12
C PRO A 5 -23.34 -2.87 4.98
N LEU A 6 -22.56 -3.25 6.00
CA LEU A 6 -21.10 -3.10 5.99
C LEU A 6 -20.44 -4.08 5.01
N ILE A 7 -20.96 -5.29 4.91
CA ILE A 7 -20.49 -6.33 3.97
C ILE A 7 -20.65 -5.83 2.53
N THR A 8 -21.82 -5.28 2.19
CA THR A 8 -22.11 -4.75 0.85
C THR A 8 -21.19 -3.58 0.49
N ARG A 9 -20.93 -2.68 1.45
CA ARG A 9 -20.02 -1.54 1.25
C ARG A 9 -18.57 -1.97 1.03
N ASN A 10 -18.07 -2.92 1.84
CA ASN A 10 -16.70 -3.41 1.72
C ASN A 10 -16.50 -4.21 0.42
N ARG A 11 -17.50 -4.97 -0.04
CA ARG A 11 -17.47 -5.64 -1.35
C ARG A 11 -17.37 -4.65 -2.51
N ARG A 12 -18.17 -3.57 -2.49
CA ARG A 12 -18.08 -2.52 -3.52
C ARG A 12 -16.71 -1.85 -3.53
N ARG A 13 -16.15 -1.57 -2.35
CA ARG A 13 -14.78 -1.02 -2.24
C ARG A 13 -13.76 -2.00 -2.79
N ALA A 14 -13.74 -3.25 -2.33
CA ALA A 14 -12.85 -4.29 -2.84
C ALA A 14 -12.87 -4.37 -4.37
N ARG A 15 -14.07 -4.34 -4.97
CA ARG A 15 -14.20 -4.32 -6.44
C ARG A 15 -13.55 -3.09 -7.07
N ALA A 16 -13.83 -1.90 -6.54
CA ALA A 16 -13.25 -0.65 -7.05
C ALA A 16 -11.73 -0.60 -6.96
N TYR A 17 -11.13 -1.06 -5.84
CA TYR A 17 -9.67 -1.16 -5.72
C TYR A 17 -9.09 -2.12 -6.76
N LYS A 18 -9.71 -3.31 -6.92
CA LYS A 18 -9.26 -4.30 -7.90
C LYS A 18 -9.39 -3.79 -9.33
N ASP A 19 -10.48 -3.11 -9.67
CA ASP A 19 -10.68 -2.51 -10.99
C ASP A 19 -9.68 -1.36 -11.26
N ALA A 20 -9.28 -0.61 -10.23
CA ALA A 20 -8.31 0.47 -10.37
C ALA A 20 -6.88 -0.06 -10.60
N PHE A 21 -6.47 -1.07 -9.84
CA PHE A 21 -5.05 -1.47 -9.77
C PHE A 21 -4.71 -2.79 -10.46
N LEU A 22 -5.67 -3.70 -10.69
CA LEU A 22 -5.40 -5.04 -11.22
C LEU A 22 -5.82 -5.19 -12.69
N GLY A 23 -5.17 -6.10 -13.40
CA GLY A 23 -5.49 -6.45 -14.78
C GLY A 23 -6.45 -7.64 -14.85
N GLY A 24 -7.76 -7.39 -14.94
CA GLY A 24 -8.77 -8.42 -15.23
C GLY A 24 -8.88 -9.56 -14.20
N ARG A 25 -9.63 -10.62 -14.53
CA ARG A 25 -9.92 -11.73 -13.59
C ARG A 25 -8.70 -12.65 -13.43
N GLY A 26 -7.93 -12.42 -12.37
CA GLY A 26 -6.87 -13.32 -11.89
C GLY A 26 -5.45 -12.84 -12.19
N GLY A 27 -5.29 -11.71 -12.88
CA GLY A 27 -3.99 -11.09 -13.12
C GLY A 27 -3.55 -10.22 -11.94
N GLY A 28 -2.23 -10.11 -11.77
CA GLY A 28 -1.61 -9.14 -10.87
C GLY A 28 -1.91 -7.68 -11.27
N PRO A 29 -1.16 -6.73 -10.74
CA PRO A 29 -1.32 -5.32 -11.07
C PRO A 29 -1.31 -5.09 -12.59
N ASN A 30 -2.24 -4.25 -13.07
CA ASN A 30 -2.14 -3.74 -14.45
C ASN A 30 -0.93 -2.77 -14.54
N LEU A 31 -0.50 -2.38 -15.74
CA LEU A 31 0.74 -1.60 -15.90
C LEU A 31 0.76 -0.31 -15.05
N ALA A 32 -0.26 0.53 -15.19
CA ALA A 32 -0.36 1.76 -14.39
C ALA A 32 -0.53 1.47 -12.89
N GLY A 33 -1.26 0.40 -12.57
CA GLY A 33 -1.45 -0.06 -11.19
C GLY A 33 -0.16 -0.51 -10.56
N ALA A 34 0.72 -1.18 -11.30
CA ALA A 34 2.03 -1.60 -10.83
C ALA A 34 2.90 -0.39 -10.47
N GLU A 35 2.99 0.59 -11.37
CA GLU A 35 3.75 1.83 -11.15
C GLU A 35 3.26 2.60 -9.92
N VAL A 36 1.93 2.80 -9.80
CA VAL A 36 1.36 3.52 -8.66
C VAL A 36 1.53 2.74 -7.36
N LEU A 37 1.34 1.41 -7.37
CA LEU A 37 1.52 0.60 -6.17
C LEU A 37 2.98 0.56 -5.71
N ALA A 38 3.93 0.57 -6.64
CA ALA A 38 5.36 0.66 -6.34
C ALA A 38 5.72 1.99 -5.64
N ASP A 39 5.29 3.13 -6.21
CA ASP A 39 5.47 4.44 -5.58
C ASP A 39 4.80 4.51 -4.19
N LEU A 40 3.55 4.06 -4.06
CA LEU A 40 2.83 4.06 -2.79
C LEU A 40 3.48 3.16 -1.75
N ARG A 41 4.02 1.99 -2.13
CA ARG A 41 4.78 1.10 -1.23
C ARG A 41 5.95 1.84 -0.59
N ARG A 42 6.69 2.62 -1.40
CA ARG A 42 7.81 3.43 -0.94
C ARG A 42 7.35 4.63 -0.09
N PHE A 43 6.39 5.39 -0.58
CA PHE A 43 5.88 6.59 0.08
C PHE A 43 5.27 6.30 1.46
N CYS A 44 4.59 5.15 1.57
CA CYS A 44 3.91 4.70 2.79
C CYS A 44 4.79 3.85 3.72
N HIS A 45 6.10 3.75 3.48
CA HIS A 45 7.05 3.07 4.38
C HIS A 45 6.75 1.58 4.61
N ASP A 46 6.26 0.85 3.60
CA ASP A 46 5.93 -0.57 3.78
C ASP A 46 7.13 -1.40 4.27
N THR A 47 8.28 -1.22 3.64
CA THR A 47 9.51 -1.99 3.93
C THR A 47 10.56 -1.21 4.73
N ARG A 48 10.21 -0.03 5.26
CA ARG A 48 11.16 0.85 5.97
C ARG A 48 10.61 1.25 7.32
N THR A 49 11.45 1.52 8.30
CA THR A 49 10.98 2.03 9.60
C THR A 49 10.25 3.37 9.47
N THR A 50 9.21 3.53 10.26
CA THR A 50 8.44 4.77 10.50
C THR A 50 8.96 5.55 11.68
N ALA A 51 9.86 4.98 12.49
CA ALA A 51 10.54 5.73 13.53
C ALA A 51 11.24 6.94 12.91
N ARG A 52 11.04 8.12 13.51
CA ARG A 52 11.65 9.37 13.10
C ARG A 52 12.41 9.95 14.26
N VAL A 53 13.60 10.46 13.98
CA VAL A 53 14.45 11.13 14.95
C VAL A 53 14.49 12.60 14.57
N SER A 54 14.28 13.47 15.56
CA SER A 54 14.38 14.91 15.39
C SER A 54 15.83 15.29 15.09
N PRO A 55 16.10 16.04 14.01
CA PRO A 55 17.46 16.51 13.72
C PRO A 55 17.95 17.56 14.72
N VAL A 56 17.04 18.17 15.49
CA VAL A 56 17.37 19.21 16.48
C VAL A 56 17.73 18.59 17.83
N THR A 57 16.92 17.61 18.30
CA THR A 57 17.08 17.04 19.64
C THR A 57 17.81 15.70 19.65
N GLY A 58 17.97 15.05 18.49
CA GLY A 58 18.56 13.71 18.38
C GLY A 58 17.73 12.60 19.00
N THR A 59 16.51 12.91 19.47
CA THR A 59 15.58 11.96 20.10
C THR A 59 14.45 11.59 19.15
N LEU A 60 13.70 10.55 19.49
CA LEU A 60 12.54 10.13 18.72
C LEU A 60 11.51 11.28 18.65
N ASP A 61 10.98 11.52 17.45
CA ASP A 61 9.92 12.49 17.16
C ASP A 61 8.59 11.75 17.01
N PRO A 62 7.70 11.80 18.03
CA PRO A 62 6.44 11.07 18.02
C PRO A 62 5.47 11.59 16.95
N VAL A 63 5.50 12.88 16.62
CA VAL A 63 4.58 13.49 15.66
C VAL A 63 4.96 13.08 14.25
N ALA A 64 6.24 13.18 13.90
CA ALA A 64 6.73 12.72 12.60
C ALA A 64 6.56 11.20 12.42
N MET A 65 6.75 10.42 13.49
CA MET A 65 6.47 8.98 13.49
C MET A 65 4.98 8.69 13.27
N ALA A 66 4.07 9.36 14.00
CA ALA A 66 2.62 9.17 13.84
C ALA A 66 2.15 9.48 12.42
N LEU A 67 2.67 10.54 11.80
CA LEU A 67 2.39 10.85 10.39
C LEU A 67 2.91 9.77 9.43
N ALA A 68 4.07 9.20 9.72
CA ALA A 68 4.63 8.12 8.92
C ALA A 68 3.81 6.82 9.05
N GLU A 69 3.34 6.49 10.25
CA GLU A 69 2.43 5.36 10.48
C GLU A 69 1.07 5.56 9.83
N GLY A 70 0.51 6.78 9.87
CA GLY A 70 -0.74 7.08 9.18
C GLY A 70 -0.65 6.82 7.67
N ARG A 71 0.51 7.07 7.05
CA ARG A 71 0.74 6.68 5.64
C ARG A 71 0.83 5.16 5.48
N ARG A 72 1.51 4.45 6.39
CA ARG A 72 1.54 2.98 6.36
C ARG A 72 0.14 2.37 6.45
N GLU A 73 -0.74 2.93 7.29
CA GLU A 73 -2.12 2.46 7.42
C GLU A 73 -2.88 2.57 6.09
N VAL A 74 -2.65 3.62 5.31
CA VAL A 74 -3.23 3.76 3.96
C VAL A 74 -2.76 2.63 3.05
N TRP A 75 -1.47 2.29 3.08
CA TRP A 75 -0.93 1.18 2.30
C TRP A 75 -1.50 -0.18 2.72
N LEU A 76 -1.54 -0.46 4.02
CA LEU A 76 -2.14 -1.69 4.55
C LEU A 76 -3.61 -1.82 4.13
N ARG A 77 -4.35 -0.70 4.11
CA ARG A 77 -5.73 -0.67 3.63
C ARG A 77 -5.84 -1.01 2.14
N ILE A 78 -4.93 -0.51 1.31
CA ILE A 78 -4.88 -0.86 -0.12
C ILE A 78 -4.62 -2.36 -0.28
N GLN A 79 -3.59 -2.88 0.38
CA GLN A 79 -3.25 -4.31 0.36
C GLN A 79 -4.43 -5.18 0.80
N GLN A 80 -5.13 -4.79 1.88
CA GLN A 80 -6.32 -5.50 2.38
C GLN A 80 -7.41 -5.64 1.30
N PHE A 81 -7.68 -4.59 0.53
CA PHE A 81 -8.71 -4.63 -0.52
C PHE A 81 -8.24 -5.35 -1.79
N LEU A 82 -6.95 -5.31 -2.09
CA LEU A 82 -6.37 -6.01 -3.24
C LEU A 82 -6.11 -7.50 -2.97
N GLN A 83 -5.96 -7.89 -1.70
CA GLN A 83 -5.53 -9.23 -1.28
C GLN A 83 -4.16 -9.62 -1.86
N LEU A 84 -3.24 -8.67 -1.95
CA LEU A 84 -1.87 -8.95 -2.40
C LEU A 84 -1.14 -9.78 -1.35
N ASP A 85 -0.49 -10.86 -1.78
CA ASP A 85 0.42 -11.65 -0.95
C ASP A 85 1.87 -11.16 -1.07
N GLU A 86 2.78 -11.67 -0.23
CA GLU A 86 4.20 -11.27 -0.23
C GLU A 86 4.88 -11.50 -1.60
N THR A 87 4.47 -12.53 -2.34
CA THR A 87 4.99 -12.85 -3.68
C THR A 87 4.65 -11.76 -4.69
N ALA A 88 3.38 -11.33 -4.76
CA ALA A 88 2.96 -10.26 -5.64
C ALA A 88 3.62 -8.91 -5.28
N LEU A 89 3.88 -8.69 -3.99
CA LEU A 89 4.58 -7.50 -3.51
C LEU A 89 6.07 -7.48 -3.87
N ALA A 90 6.73 -8.63 -3.86
CA ALA A 90 8.13 -8.75 -4.26
C ALA A 90 8.31 -8.40 -5.75
N GLN A 91 7.42 -8.88 -6.62
CA GLN A 91 7.46 -8.63 -8.07
C GLN A 91 7.35 -7.14 -8.43
N LEU A 92 6.58 -6.37 -7.66
CA LEU A 92 6.50 -4.91 -7.84
C LEU A 92 7.86 -4.22 -7.62
N THR A 93 8.69 -4.75 -6.72
CA THR A 93 10.00 -4.17 -6.37
C THR A 93 11.04 -4.46 -7.46
N GLU A 94 10.99 -5.64 -8.09
CA GLU A 94 11.88 -6.00 -9.20
C GLU A 94 11.61 -5.14 -10.44
N GLN A 95 10.35 -4.77 -10.68
CA GLN A 95 9.97 -3.87 -11.76
C GLN A 95 10.54 -2.44 -11.56
N GLU A 96 10.59 -1.92 -10.33
CA GLU A 96 11.24 -0.62 -10.04
C GLU A 96 12.73 -0.60 -10.43
N GLY A 97 13.44 -1.71 -10.24
CA GLY A 97 14.87 -1.80 -10.57
C GLY A 97 15.16 -1.84 -12.08
N THR A 98 14.16 -2.24 -12.88
CA THR A 98 14.29 -2.45 -14.33
C THR A 98 14.02 -1.17 -15.13
N TYR A 99 13.28 -0.21 -14.57
CA TYR A 99 13.11 1.14 -15.13
C TYR A 99 14.21 2.08 -14.62
N ASN A 100 15.45 1.81 -15.04
CA ASN A 100 16.53 2.79 -15.06
C ASN A 100 16.95 2.97 -16.53
N GLY A 101 16.24 3.84 -17.23
CA GLY A 101 16.54 4.30 -18.60
C GLY A 101 16.32 5.80 -18.68
#